data_AF-A0A932W089-F1
#
_entry.id   AF-A0A932W089-F1
#
_cell.length_a   1.000
_cell.length_b   1.000
_cell.length_c   1.000
_cell.angle_alpha   90.00
_cell.angle_beta   90.00
_cell.angle_gamma   90.00
#
_symmetry.space_group_name_H-M   'P 1'
#
loop_
_entity.id
_entity.type
_entity.pdbx_description
1 polymer ?
#
loop_
_entity_poly.entity_id
_entity_poly.type
_entity_poly.pdbx_seq_one_letter_code
_entity_poly.pdbx_strand_id
1 'polypeptide(L)'
;MFSATGPANSESENIMTQRVVRVLLVSIILALSPSIPAVDFNLFPFDPGLSQFMRCYHRDPQPQKALDCFFSLDLAKFEQRAKESNQPHSIAILYGFYATVLHQNPSLLAPFAKALASSSDGYRAAIGMEIMAYSGAPKRLNAIRFVGEKLSVSEKEMARYESLEEYPYKAMQPTDQYLLDIVWACYFASDDFTFLARIAAQLEPISATLEDTKVRLKAIGEKKPKPDSIEYREALALAQGEAARFALTEVAKDDPKTLSAIARLVANTSGNVSAQLEAILSRLGRVHRKNREEKRGA
;
A
#
# COMPACT_ATOMS: atom_id res chain seq x y z
N MET A 1 35.52 12.24 7.15
CA MET A 1 35.10 13.04 8.32
C MET A 1 34.30 14.23 7.82
N PHE A 2 32.98 14.20 7.96
CA PHE A 2 32.15 15.39 7.90
C PHE A 2 31.25 15.37 9.12
N SER A 3 31.45 16.37 9.98
CA SER A 3 30.60 16.69 11.13
C SER A 3 29.38 17.43 10.61
N ALA A 4 28.19 17.00 11.03
CA ALA A 4 26.96 17.77 10.91
C ALA A 4 26.12 17.55 12.17
N THR A 5 26.33 18.40 13.16
CA THR A 5 25.45 18.58 14.31
C THR A 5 24.38 19.64 13.98
N GLY A 6 23.12 19.20 13.82
CA GLY A 6 21.88 20.02 13.81
C GLY A 6 21.53 20.76 12.50
N PRO A 7 20.25 20.89 12.09
CA PRO A 7 19.03 20.92 12.91
C PRO A 7 17.95 19.90 12.47
N ALA A 8 17.93 18.71 13.06
CA ALA A 8 16.92 17.67 12.73
C ALA A 8 15.49 17.98 13.29
N ASN A 9 15.34 19.02 14.11
CA ASN A 9 14.07 19.30 14.80
C ASN A 9 13.12 20.24 14.01
N SER A 10 13.62 21.11 13.13
CA SER A 10 12.74 22.02 12.36
C SER A 10 12.24 21.42 11.05
N GLU A 11 12.94 20.44 10.48
CA GLU A 11 12.54 19.76 9.24
C GLU A 11 11.51 18.64 9.48
N SER A 12 11.62 17.92 10.61
CA SER A 12 10.65 16.91 11.03
C SER A 12 9.30 17.54 11.39
N GLU A 13 9.29 18.70 12.05
CA GLU A 13 8.07 19.49 12.30
C GLU A 13 7.41 19.98 11.00
N ASN A 14 8.18 20.38 9.99
CA ASN A 14 7.66 20.91 8.73
C ASN A 14 7.00 19.82 7.84
N ILE A 15 7.59 18.63 7.80
CA ILE A 15 7.11 17.50 6.99
C ILE A 15 5.84 16.88 7.57
N MET A 16 5.75 16.81 8.90
CA MET A 16 4.62 16.27 9.64
C MET A 16 3.43 17.23 9.64
N THR A 17 3.69 18.55 9.80
CA THR A 17 2.68 19.59 9.63
C THR A 17 2.05 19.50 8.24
N GLN A 18 2.83 19.33 7.17
CA GLN A 18 2.29 19.21 5.81
C GLN A 18 1.46 17.94 5.55
N ARG A 19 1.69 16.84 6.27
CA ARG A 19 1.00 15.55 6.05
C ARG A 19 -0.23 15.35 6.93
N VAL A 20 -0.17 15.79 8.19
CA VAL A 20 -1.38 15.99 9.00
C VAL A 20 -2.27 17.03 8.31
N VAL A 21 -1.69 18.10 7.74
CA VAL A 21 -2.42 19.05 6.89
C VAL A 21 -2.90 18.42 5.58
N ARG A 22 -2.25 17.41 4.97
CA ARG A 22 -2.79 16.70 3.79
C ARG A 22 -3.92 15.73 4.13
N VAL A 23 -3.84 14.99 5.22
CA VAL A 23 -4.93 14.11 5.69
C VAL A 23 -6.09 14.92 6.23
N LEU A 24 -5.83 16.02 6.96
CA LEU A 24 -6.83 17.04 7.28
C LEU A 24 -7.33 17.74 6.02
N LEU A 25 -6.50 18.10 5.03
CA LEU A 25 -6.95 18.72 3.78
C LEU A 25 -7.80 17.75 2.98
N VAL A 26 -7.48 16.47 2.90
CA VAL A 26 -8.33 15.46 2.26
C VAL A 26 -9.64 15.33 3.05
N SER A 27 -9.59 15.29 4.39
CA SER A 27 -10.78 15.24 5.24
C SER A 27 -11.62 16.53 5.21
N ILE A 28 -10.98 17.69 4.97
CA ILE A 28 -11.57 19.03 4.85
C ILE A 28 -12.11 19.26 3.43
N ILE A 29 -11.42 18.79 2.39
CA ILE A 29 -11.87 18.80 0.98
C ILE A 29 -13.07 17.87 0.82
N LEU A 30 -13.06 16.70 1.47
CA LEU A 30 -14.22 15.82 1.61
C LEU A 30 -15.36 16.44 2.43
N ALA A 31 -15.10 17.47 3.24
CA ALA A 31 -16.08 18.15 4.09
C ALA A 31 -16.59 19.51 3.54
N LEU A 32 -15.84 20.18 2.66
CA LEU A 32 -16.12 21.54 2.18
C LEU A 32 -16.57 21.62 0.72
N SER A 33 -16.52 20.54 -0.06
CA SER A 33 -16.98 20.54 -1.46
C SER A 33 -18.07 19.50 -1.70
N PRO A 34 -19.30 19.91 -2.08
CA PRO A 34 -20.37 18.98 -2.46
C PRO A 34 -20.08 18.24 -3.78
N SER A 35 -19.05 18.67 -4.51
CA SER A 35 -18.54 18.03 -5.72
C SER A 35 -17.14 17.49 -5.49
N ILE A 36 -17.04 16.31 -4.88
CA ILE A 36 -15.83 15.52 -4.84
C ILE A 36 -15.61 15.02 -6.29
N PRO A 37 -14.50 15.36 -7.00
CA PRO A 37 -14.15 14.62 -8.20
C PRO A 37 -14.04 13.15 -7.78
N ALA A 38 -14.68 12.22 -8.47
CA ALA A 38 -14.73 10.80 -8.09
C ALA A 38 -13.33 10.32 -7.62
N VAL A 39 -13.13 10.23 -6.31
CA VAL A 39 -11.84 9.85 -5.75
C VAL A 39 -11.79 8.34 -5.84
N ASP A 40 -11.10 7.83 -6.84
CA ASP A 40 -10.81 6.41 -6.94
C ASP A 40 -9.64 6.07 -6.00
N PHE A 41 -9.73 4.90 -5.35
CA PHE A 41 -8.58 4.34 -4.65
C PHE A 41 -7.47 4.01 -5.64
N ASN A 42 -6.33 4.70 -5.51
CA ASN A 42 -5.15 4.59 -6.36
C ASN A 42 -3.89 4.40 -5.53
N LEU A 43 -3.15 3.31 -5.80
CA LEU A 43 -1.84 3.06 -5.19
C LEU A 43 -0.78 4.07 -5.70
N PHE A 44 -0.92 4.49 -6.96
CA PHE A 44 -0.06 5.46 -7.62
C PHE A 44 -0.92 6.54 -8.29
N PRO A 45 -1.23 7.64 -7.59
CA PRO A 45 -1.98 8.75 -8.18
C PRO A 45 -1.31 9.36 -9.42
N PHE A 46 0.01 9.24 -9.54
CA PHE A 46 0.78 9.70 -10.69
C PHE A 46 0.81 8.68 -11.85
N ASP A 47 0.33 7.45 -11.62
CA ASP A 47 0.20 6.39 -12.62
C ASP A 47 -1.10 5.59 -12.38
N PRO A 48 -2.27 6.16 -12.76
CA PRO A 48 -3.56 5.50 -12.58
C PRO A 48 -3.66 4.18 -13.35
N GLY A 49 -2.96 4.06 -14.49
CA GLY A 49 -2.94 2.84 -15.31
C GLY A 49 -2.29 1.68 -14.55
N LEU A 50 -1.14 1.92 -13.92
CA LEU A 50 -0.50 0.93 -13.06
C LEU A 50 -1.34 0.59 -11.83
N SER A 51 -1.98 1.59 -11.21
CA SER A 51 -2.89 1.37 -10.08
C SER A 51 -4.04 0.44 -10.46
N GLN A 52 -4.67 0.69 -11.61
CA GLN A 52 -5.76 -0.14 -12.12
C GLN A 52 -5.27 -1.55 -12.49
N PHE A 53 -4.11 -1.66 -13.14
CA PHE A 53 -3.49 -2.94 -13.49
C PHE A 53 -3.31 -3.81 -12.23
N MET A 54 -2.66 -3.27 -11.20
CA MET A 54 -2.41 -4.01 -9.97
C MET A 54 -3.71 -4.36 -9.26
N ARG A 55 -4.63 -3.39 -9.07
CA ARG A 55 -5.92 -3.60 -8.42
C ARG A 55 -6.72 -4.74 -9.04
N CYS A 56 -6.63 -4.91 -10.35
CA CYS A 56 -7.36 -5.96 -11.06
C CYS A 56 -6.60 -7.30 -11.19
N TYR A 57 -5.31 -7.37 -10.81
CA TYR A 57 -4.47 -8.53 -11.06
C TYR A 57 -5.03 -9.84 -10.49
N HIS A 58 -5.48 -9.84 -9.23
CA HIS A 58 -6.07 -11.03 -8.58
C HIS A 58 -7.36 -11.56 -9.26
N ARG A 59 -7.97 -10.80 -10.18
CA ARG A 59 -9.15 -11.24 -10.94
C ARG A 59 -8.78 -12.16 -12.10
N ASP A 60 -7.64 -11.92 -12.73
CA ASP A 60 -7.07 -12.72 -13.83
C ASP A 60 -5.53 -12.71 -13.71
N PRO A 61 -4.95 -13.54 -12.83
CA PRO A 61 -3.54 -13.47 -12.50
C PRO A 61 -2.67 -13.95 -13.68
N GLN A 62 -1.88 -13.03 -14.23
CA GLN A 62 -0.92 -13.29 -15.31
C GLN A 62 0.50 -12.97 -14.82
N PRO A 63 1.15 -13.87 -14.05
CA PRO A 63 2.36 -13.53 -13.30
C PRO A 63 3.54 -13.19 -14.21
N GLN A 64 3.71 -13.87 -15.35
CA GLN A 64 4.73 -13.50 -16.32
C GLN A 64 4.50 -12.09 -16.87
N LYS A 65 3.27 -11.76 -17.29
CA LYS A 65 2.92 -10.43 -17.79
C LYS A 65 3.13 -9.33 -16.75
N ALA A 66 2.84 -9.61 -15.48
CA ALA A 66 3.16 -8.69 -14.40
C ALA A 66 4.67 -8.44 -14.31
N LEU A 67 5.49 -9.49 -14.28
CA LEU A 67 6.94 -9.35 -14.24
C LEU A 67 7.51 -8.68 -15.50
N ASP A 68 6.90 -8.87 -16.66
CA ASP A 68 7.27 -8.14 -17.88
C ASP A 68 6.92 -6.64 -17.77
N CYS A 69 5.78 -6.33 -17.15
CA CYS A 69 5.35 -4.95 -16.89
C CYS A 69 6.37 -4.19 -16.02
N PHE A 70 7.03 -4.86 -15.06
CA PHE A 70 8.10 -4.26 -14.26
C PHE A 70 9.18 -3.60 -15.13
N PHE A 71 9.56 -4.22 -16.25
CA PHE A 71 10.59 -3.69 -17.16
C PHE A 71 10.11 -2.47 -17.97
N SER A 72 8.79 -2.30 -18.10
CA SER A 72 8.19 -1.14 -18.76
C SER A 72 7.96 0.07 -17.83
N LEU A 73 8.15 -0.10 -16.52
CA LEU A 73 7.92 0.98 -15.55
C LEU A 73 8.92 2.13 -15.73
N ASP A 74 8.41 3.35 -15.66
CA ASP A 74 9.19 4.58 -15.59
C ASP A 74 9.72 4.80 -14.16
N LEU A 75 10.77 4.06 -13.79
CA LEU A 75 11.33 4.09 -12.43
C LEU A 75 11.90 5.46 -12.04
N ALA A 76 12.23 6.33 -13.00
CA ALA A 76 12.66 7.69 -12.73
C ALA A 76 11.55 8.52 -12.07
N LYS A 77 10.28 8.32 -12.47
CA LYS A 77 9.13 8.94 -11.78
C LYS A 77 9.01 8.47 -10.33
N PHE A 78 9.24 7.18 -10.06
CA PHE A 78 9.18 6.65 -8.70
C PHE A 78 10.29 7.25 -7.82
N GLU A 79 11.50 7.36 -8.36
CA GLU A 79 12.63 7.99 -7.67
C GLU A 79 12.39 9.49 -7.43
N GLN A 80 11.87 10.22 -8.43
CA GLN A 80 11.50 11.62 -8.29
C GLN A 80 10.47 11.81 -7.18
N ARG A 81 9.42 10.97 -7.15
CA ARG A 81 8.42 11.00 -6.07
C ARG A 81 9.01 10.66 -4.71
N ALA A 82 9.94 9.71 -4.66
CA ALA A 82 10.62 9.38 -3.42
C ALA A 82 11.40 10.58 -2.86
N LYS A 83 12.10 11.32 -3.74
CA LYS A 83 12.82 12.55 -3.38
C LYS A 83 11.88 13.69 -2.97
N GLU A 84 10.86 13.97 -3.78
CA GLU A 84 9.90 15.06 -3.54
C GLU A 84 9.09 14.88 -2.24
N SER A 85 8.78 13.63 -1.89
CA SER A 85 8.02 13.32 -0.68
C SER A 85 8.91 12.96 0.52
N ASN A 86 10.24 12.97 0.34
CA ASN A 86 11.28 12.49 1.27
C ASN A 86 11.08 11.01 1.72
N GLN A 87 10.21 10.29 0.99
CA GLN A 87 9.48 9.03 1.24
C GLN A 87 9.60 7.94 0.15
N PRO A 88 10.33 6.80 0.23
CA PRO A 88 10.35 5.81 -0.87
C PRO A 88 9.08 4.95 -1.00
N HIS A 89 7.93 5.44 -0.52
CA HIS A 89 6.66 4.70 -0.41
C HIS A 89 6.23 4.04 -1.71
N SER A 90 6.29 4.77 -2.83
CA SER A 90 5.87 4.23 -4.13
C SER A 90 6.71 3.03 -4.58
N ILE A 91 8.01 3.03 -4.28
CA ILE A 91 8.91 1.91 -4.57
C ILE A 91 8.54 0.71 -3.68
N ALA A 92 8.23 0.95 -2.42
CA ALA A 92 7.82 -0.10 -1.50
C ALA A 92 6.50 -0.79 -1.89
N ILE A 93 5.55 -0.07 -2.48
CA ILE A 93 4.34 -0.67 -3.06
C ILE A 93 4.70 -1.61 -4.22
N LEU A 94 5.60 -1.19 -5.13
CA LEU A 94 6.05 -2.04 -6.23
C LEU A 94 6.66 -3.33 -5.70
N TYR A 95 7.51 -3.20 -4.69
CA TYR A 95 8.14 -4.33 -4.08
C TYR A 95 7.13 -5.28 -3.43
N GLY A 96 6.14 -4.77 -2.69
CA GLY A 96 5.09 -5.60 -2.08
C GLY A 96 4.34 -6.44 -3.12
N PHE A 97 4.01 -5.84 -4.26
CA PHE A 97 3.35 -6.56 -5.34
C PHE A 97 4.27 -7.58 -6.03
N TYR A 98 5.41 -7.15 -6.56
CA TYR A 98 6.26 -8.03 -7.38
C TYR A 98 6.95 -9.12 -6.56
N ALA A 99 7.34 -8.83 -5.32
CA ALA A 99 7.88 -9.86 -4.43
C ALA A 99 6.82 -10.92 -4.11
N THR A 100 5.57 -10.51 -3.89
CA THR A 100 4.45 -11.45 -3.69
C THR A 100 4.17 -12.29 -4.94
N VAL A 101 4.20 -11.68 -6.14
CA VAL A 101 4.06 -12.42 -7.41
C VAL A 101 5.16 -13.49 -7.53
N LEU A 102 6.43 -13.14 -7.25
CA LEU A 102 7.54 -14.11 -7.30
C LEU A 102 7.45 -15.17 -6.19
N HIS A 103 6.99 -14.80 -5.00
CA HIS A 103 6.78 -15.73 -3.89
C HIS A 103 5.82 -16.85 -4.30
N GLN A 104 4.69 -16.46 -4.92
CA GLN A 104 3.67 -17.41 -5.38
C GLN A 104 4.09 -18.18 -6.64
N ASN A 105 5.02 -17.64 -7.42
CA ASN A 105 5.43 -18.19 -8.72
C ASN A 105 6.95 -18.39 -8.79
N PRO A 106 7.54 -19.25 -7.94
CA PRO A 106 9.00 -19.38 -7.82
C PRO A 106 9.67 -19.89 -9.11
N SER A 107 8.93 -20.53 -10.02
CA SER A 107 9.43 -20.91 -11.35
C SER A 107 9.82 -19.71 -12.21
N LEU A 108 9.29 -18.52 -11.92
CA LEU A 108 9.55 -17.29 -12.67
C LEU A 108 10.78 -16.52 -12.17
N LEU A 109 11.38 -16.92 -11.05
CA LEU A 109 12.61 -16.29 -10.55
C LEU A 109 13.75 -16.30 -11.58
N ALA A 110 14.02 -17.47 -12.18
CA ALA A 110 15.12 -17.59 -13.14
C ALA A 110 14.86 -16.81 -14.45
N PRO A 111 13.67 -16.88 -15.08
CA PRO A 111 13.30 -15.99 -16.18
C PRO A 111 13.43 -14.51 -15.82
N PHE A 112 12.94 -14.09 -14.66
CA PHE A 112 13.03 -12.70 -14.19
C PHE A 112 14.48 -12.26 -14.02
N ALA A 113 15.32 -13.08 -13.38
CA ALA A 113 16.75 -12.81 -13.21
C ALA A 113 17.49 -12.69 -14.55
N LYS A 114 17.18 -13.56 -15.52
CA LYS A 114 17.74 -13.48 -16.88
C LYS A 114 17.36 -12.17 -17.57
N ALA A 115 16.10 -11.76 -17.51
CA ALA A 115 15.64 -10.48 -18.05
C ALA A 115 16.32 -9.30 -17.33
N LEU A 116 16.44 -9.39 -16.00
CA LEU A 116 17.08 -8.36 -15.19
C LEU A 116 18.55 -8.14 -15.57
N ALA A 117 19.32 -9.23 -15.70
CA ALA A 117 20.72 -9.18 -16.11
C ALA A 117 20.93 -8.70 -17.56
N SER A 118 19.93 -8.84 -18.44
CA SER A 118 20.08 -8.54 -19.87
C SER A 118 19.58 -7.15 -20.26
N SER A 119 18.58 -6.63 -19.53
CA SER A 119 17.76 -5.51 -20.00
C SER A 119 17.63 -4.36 -18.99
N SER A 120 18.41 -4.38 -17.90
CA SER A 120 18.29 -3.38 -16.83
C SER A 120 19.50 -2.46 -16.75
N ASP A 121 19.24 -1.18 -16.51
CA ASP A 121 20.24 -0.28 -15.95
C ASP A 121 20.53 -0.63 -14.47
N GLY A 122 21.55 0.01 -13.88
CA GLY A 122 21.95 -0.26 -12.49
C GLY A 122 20.85 0.00 -11.47
N TYR A 123 19.95 0.96 -11.70
CA TYR A 123 18.88 1.30 -10.76
C TYR A 123 17.74 0.28 -10.82
N ARG A 124 17.28 -0.08 -12.03
CA ARG A 124 16.30 -1.14 -12.24
C ARG A 124 16.81 -2.48 -11.75
N ALA A 125 18.09 -2.79 -11.98
CA ALA A 125 18.72 -3.99 -11.46
C ALA A 125 18.70 -4.02 -9.93
N ALA A 126 19.04 -2.92 -9.25
CA ALA A 126 18.97 -2.85 -7.79
C ALA A 126 17.56 -3.12 -7.26
N ILE A 127 16.54 -2.46 -7.82
CA ILE A 127 15.13 -2.66 -7.46
C ILE A 127 14.70 -4.12 -7.72
N GLY A 128 15.06 -4.69 -8.88
CA GLY A 128 14.74 -6.08 -9.21
C GLY A 128 15.43 -7.10 -8.30
N MET A 129 16.67 -6.83 -7.87
CA MET A 129 17.37 -7.66 -6.90
C MET A 129 16.71 -7.60 -5.53
N GLU A 130 16.24 -6.44 -5.08
CA GLU A 130 15.45 -6.32 -3.84
C GLU A 130 14.12 -7.08 -3.94
N ILE A 131 13.42 -6.99 -5.08
CA ILE A 131 12.19 -7.76 -5.33
C ILE A 131 12.43 -9.27 -5.21
N MET A 132 13.48 -9.80 -5.84
CA MET A 132 13.85 -11.22 -5.70
C MET A 132 14.22 -11.57 -4.26
N ALA A 133 14.97 -10.69 -3.59
CA ALA A 133 15.39 -10.91 -2.22
C ALA A 133 14.19 -10.98 -1.27
N TYR A 134 13.32 -9.97 -1.30
CA TYR A 134 12.14 -9.90 -0.44
C TYR A 134 11.06 -10.93 -0.77
N SER A 135 11.08 -11.54 -1.96
CA SER A 135 10.11 -12.58 -2.32
C SER A 135 10.14 -13.79 -1.37
N GLY A 136 11.26 -14.05 -0.69
CA GLY A 136 11.42 -15.25 0.14
C GLY A 136 11.25 -16.56 -0.63
N ALA A 137 11.20 -16.53 -1.97
CA ALA A 137 10.95 -17.69 -2.79
C ALA A 137 12.13 -18.68 -2.76
N PRO A 138 11.87 -20.00 -2.87
CA PRO A 138 12.93 -20.99 -3.02
C PRO A 138 13.87 -20.64 -4.17
N LYS A 139 15.18 -20.83 -3.99
CA LYS A 139 16.22 -20.53 -4.98
C LYS A 139 16.39 -19.04 -5.33
N ARG A 140 15.79 -18.11 -4.57
CA ARG A 140 16.04 -16.66 -4.73
C ARG A 140 17.52 -16.29 -4.69
N LEU A 141 18.31 -16.92 -3.81
CA LEU A 141 19.75 -16.67 -3.70
C LEU A 141 20.49 -17.01 -5.00
N ASN A 142 20.13 -18.09 -5.68
CA ASN A 142 20.74 -18.45 -6.97
C ASN A 142 20.39 -17.42 -8.05
N ALA A 143 19.17 -16.88 -8.04
CA ALA A 143 18.74 -15.84 -8.96
C ALA A 143 19.47 -14.52 -8.71
N ILE A 144 19.63 -14.12 -7.43
CA ILE A 144 20.38 -12.94 -7.00
C ILE A 144 21.86 -13.07 -7.42
N ARG A 145 22.51 -14.20 -7.13
CA ARG A 145 23.90 -14.49 -7.54
C ARG A 145 24.09 -14.40 -9.04
N PHE A 146 23.19 -15.01 -9.81
CA PHE A 146 23.25 -14.94 -11.27
C PHE A 146 23.25 -13.49 -11.78
N VAL A 147 22.36 -12.63 -11.26
CA VAL A 147 22.33 -11.21 -11.66
C VAL A 147 23.59 -10.48 -11.17
N GLY A 148 24.00 -10.73 -9.93
CA GLY A 148 25.19 -10.13 -9.33
C GLY A 148 26.46 -10.37 -10.13
N GLU A 149 26.68 -11.62 -10.55
CA GLU A 149 27.80 -12.00 -11.41
C GLU A 149 27.74 -11.34 -12.78
N LYS A 150 26.54 -11.26 -13.38
CA LYS A 150 26.36 -10.68 -14.72
C LYS A 150 26.54 -9.17 -14.76
N LEU A 151 26.18 -8.49 -13.67
CA LEU A 151 26.26 -7.03 -13.56
C LEU A 151 27.48 -6.56 -12.76
N SER A 152 28.39 -7.46 -12.38
CA SER A 152 29.59 -7.16 -11.59
C SER A 152 29.27 -6.41 -10.29
N VAL A 153 28.19 -6.81 -9.60
CA VAL A 153 27.79 -6.24 -8.31
C VAL A 153 28.85 -6.58 -7.25
N SER A 154 29.20 -5.62 -6.40
CA SER A 154 30.25 -5.82 -5.40
C SER A 154 29.86 -6.89 -4.37
N GLU A 155 30.85 -7.61 -3.81
CA GLU A 155 30.61 -8.62 -2.77
C GLU A 155 29.83 -8.07 -1.57
N LYS A 156 30.11 -6.81 -1.19
CA LYS A 156 29.41 -6.11 -0.11
C LYS A 156 27.92 -5.93 -0.42
N GLU A 157 27.59 -5.53 -1.63
CA GLU A 157 26.19 -5.36 -2.06
C GLU A 157 25.49 -6.71 -2.24
N MET A 158 26.20 -7.71 -2.76
CA MET A 158 25.70 -9.09 -2.83
C MET A 158 25.32 -9.62 -1.45
N ALA A 159 26.22 -9.47 -0.47
CA ALA A 159 25.95 -9.87 0.91
C ALA A 159 24.71 -9.17 1.49
N ARG A 160 24.51 -7.88 1.17
CA ARG A 160 23.29 -7.15 1.54
C ARG A 160 22.05 -7.82 0.97
N TYR A 161 22.00 -8.09 -0.34
CA TYR A 161 20.81 -8.71 -0.97
C TYR A 161 20.53 -10.12 -0.44
N GLU A 162 21.58 -10.93 -0.25
CA GLU A 162 21.43 -12.30 0.27
C GLU A 162 20.86 -12.32 1.70
N SER A 163 21.20 -11.32 2.53
CA SER A 163 20.73 -11.20 3.92
C SER A 163 19.25 -10.80 4.09
N LEU A 164 18.59 -10.31 3.04
CA LEU A 164 17.17 -9.94 3.12
C LEU A 164 16.34 -11.21 2.98
N GLU A 165 15.67 -11.74 4.01
CA GLU A 165 15.01 -13.06 3.93
C GLU A 165 13.51 -13.03 3.61
N GLU A 166 12.78 -12.05 4.12
CA GLU A 166 11.37 -11.83 3.80
C GLU A 166 11.05 -10.35 3.81
N TYR A 167 9.99 -9.99 3.11
CA TYR A 167 9.43 -8.65 3.09
C TYR A 167 9.19 -8.12 4.53
N PRO A 168 9.79 -6.98 4.97
CA PRO A 168 9.70 -6.50 6.36
C PRO A 168 8.27 -6.19 6.84
N TYR A 169 7.28 -6.08 5.94
CA TYR A 169 5.89 -5.78 6.29
C TYR A 169 5.18 -6.86 7.11
N LYS A 170 5.69 -8.10 7.21
CA LYS A 170 5.16 -9.06 8.20
C LYS A 170 5.44 -8.60 9.63
N ALA A 171 6.54 -7.87 9.85
CA ALA A 171 6.97 -7.38 11.15
C ALA A 171 6.62 -5.89 11.41
N MET A 172 6.21 -5.15 10.37
CA MET A 172 5.80 -3.75 10.51
C MET A 172 4.53 -3.61 11.33
N GLN A 173 4.54 -2.64 12.24
CA GLN A 173 3.45 -2.40 13.16
C GLN A 173 2.32 -1.65 12.43
N PRO A 174 1.05 -1.83 12.84
CA PRO A 174 -0.10 -1.12 12.30
C PRO A 174 0.09 0.40 12.15
N THR A 175 0.89 1.02 13.03
CA THR A 175 1.20 2.45 13.04
C THR A 175 2.15 2.91 11.93
N ASP A 176 2.70 2.01 11.13
CA ASP A 176 3.55 2.40 10.01
C ASP A 176 2.69 3.02 8.90
N GLN A 177 2.85 4.33 8.68
CA GLN A 177 2.02 5.20 7.83
C GLN A 177 1.83 4.74 6.38
N TYR A 178 2.60 3.75 5.94
CA TYR A 178 2.63 3.20 4.59
C TYR A 178 2.17 1.76 4.48
N LEU A 179 1.97 1.10 5.61
CA LEU A 179 1.65 -0.31 5.64
C LEU A 179 0.38 -0.64 4.83
N LEU A 180 -0.62 0.25 4.82
CA LEU A 180 -1.89 0.00 4.14
C LEU A 180 -1.73 -0.19 2.62
N ASP A 181 -1.02 0.69 1.92
CA ASP A 181 -0.89 0.60 0.46
C ASP A 181 -0.02 -0.59 0.04
N ILE A 182 1.03 -0.92 0.81
CA ILE A 182 1.78 -2.14 0.54
C ILE A 182 0.92 -3.37 0.82
N VAL A 183 0.17 -3.42 1.92
CA VAL A 183 -0.71 -4.57 2.22
C VAL A 183 -1.77 -4.75 1.13
N TRP A 184 -2.32 -3.65 0.58
CA TRP A 184 -3.18 -3.69 -0.60
C TRP A 184 -2.47 -4.27 -1.82
N ALA A 185 -1.25 -3.83 -2.10
CA ALA A 185 -0.45 -4.36 -3.20
C ALA A 185 -0.19 -5.87 -3.05
N CYS A 186 0.10 -6.34 -1.84
CA CYS A 186 0.24 -7.76 -1.54
C CYS A 186 -1.08 -8.53 -1.74
N TYR A 187 -2.21 -8.00 -1.25
CA TYR A 187 -3.53 -8.58 -1.48
C TYR A 187 -3.82 -8.70 -2.98
N PHE A 188 -3.62 -7.62 -3.74
CA PHE A 188 -3.87 -7.63 -5.17
C PHE A 188 -2.97 -8.58 -5.95
N ALA A 189 -1.74 -8.84 -5.47
CA ALA A 189 -0.84 -9.81 -6.07
C ALA A 189 -1.21 -11.26 -5.74
N SER A 190 -1.89 -11.51 -4.61
CA SER A 190 -2.03 -12.87 -4.04
C SER A 190 -3.45 -13.40 -3.91
N ASP A 191 -4.46 -12.53 -3.87
CA ASP A 191 -5.81 -12.82 -3.39
C ASP A 191 -5.84 -13.40 -1.95
N ASP A 192 -4.77 -13.21 -1.17
CA ASP A 192 -4.66 -13.77 0.18
C ASP A 192 -5.48 -12.96 1.18
N PHE A 193 -6.47 -13.64 1.74
CA PHE A 193 -7.42 -13.11 2.71
C PHE A 193 -6.76 -12.53 3.98
N THR A 194 -5.59 -13.02 4.36
CA THR A 194 -4.86 -12.53 5.54
C THR A 194 -4.46 -11.07 5.40
N PHE A 195 -4.15 -10.59 4.20
CA PHE A 195 -3.86 -9.16 3.97
C PHE A 195 -5.12 -8.30 4.13
N LEU A 196 -6.28 -8.79 3.67
CA LEU A 196 -7.55 -8.08 3.84
C LEU A 196 -7.94 -7.99 5.32
N ALA A 197 -7.72 -9.07 6.09
CA ALA A 197 -7.92 -9.06 7.55
C ALA A 197 -7.03 -8.01 8.24
N ARG A 198 -5.77 -7.86 7.80
CA ARG A 198 -4.85 -6.84 8.34
C ARG A 198 -5.29 -5.41 8.02
N ILE A 199 -5.85 -5.17 6.83
CA ILE A 199 -6.46 -3.88 6.47
C ILE A 199 -7.68 -3.61 7.36
N ALA A 200 -8.56 -4.60 7.52
CA ALA A 200 -9.77 -4.49 8.33
C ALA A 200 -9.46 -4.26 9.82
N ALA A 201 -8.36 -4.80 10.35
CA ALA A 201 -7.93 -4.53 11.73
C ALA A 201 -7.69 -3.04 12.02
N GLN A 202 -7.40 -2.23 10.99
CA GLN A 202 -7.25 -0.77 11.14
C GLN A 202 -8.57 -0.07 11.43
N LEU A 203 -9.72 -0.74 11.31
CA LEU A 203 -11.04 -0.18 11.62
C LEU A 203 -11.33 -0.13 13.13
N GLU A 204 -10.54 -0.82 13.96
CA GLU A 204 -10.75 -0.86 15.42
C GLU A 204 -10.75 0.53 16.11
N PRO A 205 -9.84 1.48 15.81
CA PRO A 205 -9.82 2.77 16.49
C PRO A 205 -10.93 3.75 16.07
N ILE A 206 -11.57 3.57 14.91
CA ILE A 206 -12.51 4.57 14.38
C ILE A 206 -13.91 4.45 15.01
N SER A 207 -14.60 5.57 15.14
CA SER A 207 -15.96 5.58 15.68
C SER A 207 -16.98 5.02 14.68
N ALA A 208 -18.18 4.67 15.17
CA ALA A 208 -19.29 4.18 14.35
C ALA A 208 -19.61 5.12 13.17
N THR A 209 -19.47 6.43 13.37
CA THR A 209 -19.71 7.44 12.34
C THR A 209 -18.43 8.21 11.99
N LEU A 210 -18.37 8.70 10.75
CA LEU A 210 -17.30 9.60 10.29
C LEU A 210 -17.26 10.89 11.12
N GLU A 211 -18.43 11.39 11.55
CA GLU A 211 -18.52 12.67 12.23
C GLU A 211 -17.91 12.61 13.64
N ASP A 212 -18.16 11.51 14.36
CA ASP A 212 -17.53 11.28 15.66
C ASP A 212 -16.00 11.18 15.55
N THR A 213 -15.52 10.44 14.53
CA THR A 213 -14.08 10.35 14.23
C THR A 213 -13.48 11.74 13.92
N LYS A 214 -14.19 12.58 13.16
CA LYS A 214 -13.73 13.96 12.85
C LYS A 214 -13.68 14.84 14.10
N VAL A 215 -14.70 14.78 14.94
CA VAL A 215 -14.73 15.53 16.21
C VAL A 215 -13.53 15.14 17.07
N ARG A 216 -13.22 13.84 17.13
CA ARG A 216 -12.06 13.33 17.86
C ARG A 216 -10.74 13.80 17.27
N LEU A 217 -10.56 13.69 15.96
CA LEU A 217 -9.36 14.16 15.26
C LEU A 217 -9.15 15.67 15.44
N LYS A 218 -10.22 16.46 15.39
CA LYS A 218 -10.16 17.90 15.63
C LYS A 218 -9.70 18.22 17.05
N ALA A 219 -10.28 17.57 18.05
CA ALA A 219 -9.90 17.74 19.45
C ALA A 219 -8.43 17.34 19.72
N ILE A 220 -7.91 16.33 19.02
CA ILE A 220 -6.49 15.96 19.07
C ILE A 220 -5.63 17.05 18.41
N GLY A 221 -6.03 17.52 17.23
CA GLY A 221 -5.31 18.56 16.48
C GLY A 221 -5.14 19.87 17.25
N GLU A 222 -6.16 20.28 18.02
CA GLU A 222 -6.11 21.46 18.90
C GLU A 222 -5.00 21.38 19.96
N LYS A 223 -4.61 20.16 20.37
CA LYS A 223 -3.53 19.92 21.34
C LYS A 223 -2.13 20.00 20.73
N LYS A 224 -2.01 20.09 19.40
CA LYS A 224 -0.73 20.11 18.66
C LYS A 224 0.22 19.00 19.13
N PRO A 225 -0.16 17.72 18.97
CA PRO A 225 0.57 16.60 19.54
C PRO A 225 1.97 16.47 18.92
N LYS A 226 2.97 16.19 19.77
CA LYS A 226 4.35 15.95 19.35
C LYS A 226 4.49 14.55 18.71
N PRO A 227 5.49 14.33 17.83
CA PRO A 227 5.87 12.98 17.41
C PRO A 227 5.97 12.02 18.61
N ASP A 228 5.51 10.79 18.42
CA ASP A 228 5.53 9.70 19.41
C ASP A 228 4.69 9.87 20.69
N SER A 229 4.01 11.02 20.84
CA SER A 229 3.00 11.21 21.88
C SER A 229 1.83 10.22 21.73
N ILE A 230 1.10 10.00 22.82
CA ILE A 230 -0.08 9.12 22.81
C ILE A 230 -1.13 9.71 21.86
N GLU A 231 -1.34 11.01 21.92
CA GLU A 231 -2.27 11.75 21.06
C GLU A 231 -1.87 11.66 19.59
N TYR A 232 -0.58 11.74 19.28
CA TYR A 232 -0.11 11.57 17.90
C TYR A 232 -0.37 10.16 17.37
N ARG A 233 -0.08 9.14 18.19
CA ARG A 233 -0.36 7.73 17.83
C ARG A 233 -1.86 7.48 17.65
N GLU A 234 -2.70 8.08 18.49
CA GLU A 234 -4.15 8.02 18.36
C GLU A 234 -4.63 8.68 17.05
N ALA A 235 -4.15 9.89 16.74
CA ALA A 235 -4.51 10.57 15.49
C ALA A 235 -4.10 9.76 14.25
N LEU A 236 -2.91 9.15 14.27
CA LEU A 236 -2.44 8.30 13.17
C LEU A 236 -3.31 7.06 13.01
N ALA A 237 -3.66 6.38 14.10
CA ALA A 237 -4.52 5.20 14.08
C ALA A 237 -5.93 5.54 13.54
N LEU A 238 -6.51 6.66 13.96
CA LEU A 238 -7.81 7.14 13.44
C LEU A 238 -7.74 7.45 11.93
N ALA A 239 -6.67 8.12 11.49
CA ALA A 239 -6.46 8.42 10.07
C ALA A 239 -6.30 7.15 9.23
N GLN A 240 -5.54 6.16 9.72
CA GLN A 240 -5.35 4.87 9.06
C GLN A 240 -6.66 4.08 8.99
N GLY A 241 -7.47 4.09 10.05
CA GLY A 241 -8.78 3.44 10.03
C GLY A 241 -9.76 4.07 9.03
N GLU A 242 -9.75 5.40 8.92
CA GLU A 242 -10.55 6.11 7.92
C GLU A 242 -10.09 5.80 6.48
N ALA A 243 -8.77 5.76 6.25
CA ALA A 243 -8.20 5.35 4.97
C ALA A 243 -8.56 3.90 4.62
N ALA A 244 -8.50 2.99 5.60
CA ALA A 244 -8.90 1.59 5.42
C ALA A 244 -10.38 1.47 5.09
N ARG A 245 -11.26 2.19 5.80
CA ARG A 245 -12.71 2.19 5.53
C ARG A 245 -13.02 2.68 4.12
N PHE A 246 -12.38 3.76 3.70
CA PHE A 246 -12.51 4.29 2.34
C PHE A 246 -12.05 3.27 1.30
N ALA A 247 -10.81 2.75 1.42
CA ALA A 247 -10.24 1.83 0.46
C ALA A 247 -11.04 0.52 0.36
N LEU A 248 -11.46 -0.07 1.49
CA LEU A 248 -12.30 -1.26 1.51
C LEU A 248 -13.63 -1.03 0.80
N THR A 249 -14.25 0.14 1.00
CA THR A 249 -15.51 0.50 0.35
C THR A 249 -15.32 0.65 -1.16
N GLU A 250 -14.34 1.44 -1.60
CA GLU A 250 -14.12 1.73 -3.02
C GLU A 250 -13.66 0.50 -3.80
N VAL A 251 -12.78 -0.34 -3.24
CA VAL A 251 -12.36 -1.57 -3.92
C VAL A 251 -13.52 -2.55 -4.02
N ALA A 252 -14.28 -2.79 -2.94
CA ALA A 252 -15.38 -3.75 -2.94
C ALA A 252 -16.60 -3.31 -3.75
N LYS A 253 -16.75 -2.01 -4.03
CA LYS A 253 -17.80 -1.47 -4.90
C LYS A 253 -17.73 -2.07 -6.31
N ASP A 254 -16.52 -2.21 -6.85
CA ASP A 254 -16.28 -2.69 -8.21
C ASP A 254 -15.62 -4.09 -8.25
N ASP A 255 -15.51 -4.75 -7.09
CA ASP A 255 -14.88 -6.07 -6.94
C ASP A 255 -15.76 -7.07 -6.17
N PRO A 256 -16.41 -8.01 -6.87
CA PRO A 256 -17.21 -9.06 -6.23
C PRO A 256 -16.40 -9.97 -5.31
N LYS A 257 -15.12 -10.22 -5.60
CA LYS A 257 -14.26 -11.05 -4.74
C LYS A 257 -13.96 -10.34 -3.44
N THR A 258 -13.56 -9.06 -3.50
CA THR A 258 -13.30 -8.27 -2.29
C THR A 258 -14.58 -8.08 -1.48
N LEU A 259 -15.74 -7.87 -2.13
CA LEU A 259 -17.03 -7.80 -1.44
C LEU A 259 -17.35 -9.10 -0.68
N SER A 260 -17.16 -10.26 -1.32
CA SER A 260 -17.35 -11.57 -0.68
C SER A 260 -16.37 -11.77 0.47
N ALA A 261 -15.12 -11.34 0.30
CA ALA A 261 -14.11 -11.41 1.35
C ALA A 261 -14.48 -10.52 2.56
N ILE A 262 -14.98 -9.30 2.35
CA ILE A 262 -15.49 -8.46 3.44
C ILE A 262 -16.64 -9.15 4.19
N ALA A 263 -17.58 -9.78 3.48
CA ALA A 263 -18.65 -10.55 4.13
C ALA A 263 -18.13 -11.72 4.97
N ARG A 264 -17.07 -12.40 4.51
CA ARG A 264 -16.38 -13.44 5.31
C ARG A 264 -15.67 -12.84 6.52
N LEU A 265 -15.11 -11.63 6.43
CA LEU A 265 -14.49 -10.98 7.59
C LEU A 265 -15.52 -10.64 8.66
N VAL A 266 -16.71 -10.15 8.29
CA VAL A 266 -17.81 -9.90 9.24
C VAL A 266 -18.13 -11.16 10.05
N ALA A 267 -18.27 -12.31 9.39
CA ALA A 267 -18.59 -13.57 10.06
C ALA A 267 -17.49 -14.09 11.00
N ASN A 268 -16.24 -13.65 10.82
CA ASN A 268 -15.07 -14.13 11.56
C ASN A 268 -14.45 -13.08 12.48
N THR A 269 -15.05 -11.89 12.59
CA THR A 269 -14.59 -10.81 13.47
C THR A 269 -15.72 -10.38 14.40
N SER A 270 -15.36 -9.81 15.54
CA SER A 270 -16.29 -9.29 16.54
C SER A 270 -15.93 -7.85 16.92
N GLY A 271 -16.80 -7.19 17.69
CA GLY A 271 -16.53 -5.85 18.18
C GLY A 271 -16.61 -4.78 17.09
N ASN A 272 -15.81 -3.72 17.24
CA ASN A 272 -15.92 -2.54 16.39
C ASN A 272 -15.55 -2.83 14.93
N VAL A 273 -14.49 -3.62 14.67
CA VAL A 273 -14.13 -4.05 13.30
C VAL A 273 -15.33 -4.67 12.57
N SER A 274 -16.06 -5.61 13.21
CA SER A 274 -17.21 -6.28 12.58
C SER A 274 -18.33 -5.28 12.26
N ALA A 275 -18.67 -4.39 13.21
CA ALA A 275 -19.68 -3.36 13.00
C ALA A 275 -19.33 -2.40 11.85
N GLN A 276 -18.06 -2.00 11.72
CA GLN A 276 -17.59 -1.16 10.61
C GLN A 276 -17.69 -1.88 9.27
N LEU A 277 -17.33 -3.17 9.21
CA LEU A 277 -17.44 -3.97 7.99
C LEU A 277 -18.91 -4.17 7.59
N GLU A 278 -19.82 -4.40 8.54
CA GLU A 278 -21.27 -4.46 8.28
C GLU A 278 -21.82 -3.14 7.72
N ALA A 279 -21.33 -2.00 8.24
CA ALA A 279 -21.69 -0.69 7.72
C ALA A 279 -21.23 -0.49 6.26
N ILE A 280 -20.02 -0.96 5.91
CA ILE A 280 -19.52 -0.98 4.53
C ILE A 280 -20.44 -1.82 3.64
N LEU A 281 -20.76 -3.07 4.03
CA LEU A 281 -21.65 -3.95 3.25
C LEU A 281 -23.04 -3.34 3.07
N SER A 282 -23.61 -2.76 4.13
CA SER A 282 -24.93 -2.11 4.09
C SER A 282 -24.95 -0.90 3.16
N ARG A 283 -23.86 -0.12 3.13
CA ARG A 283 -23.70 1.01 2.19
C ARG A 283 -23.62 0.51 0.75
N LEU A 284 -22.80 -0.50 0.49
CA LEU A 284 -22.64 -1.08 -0.85
C LEU A 284 -23.93 -1.74 -1.34
N GLY A 285 -24.68 -2.43 -0.48
CA GLY A 285 -25.98 -3.01 -0.83
C GLY A 285 -27.00 -1.97 -1.31
N ARG A 286 -27.03 -0.78 -0.68
CA ARG A 286 -27.87 0.35 -1.11
C ARG A 286 -27.46 0.90 -2.48
N VAL A 287 -26.15 1.07 -2.72
CA VAL A 287 -25.62 1.53 -4.00
C VAL A 287 -25.96 0.56 -5.14
N HIS A 288 -25.75 -0.74 -4.93
CA HIS A 288 -26.07 -1.76 -5.92
C HIS A 288 -27.57 -1.85 -6.23
N ARG A 289 -28.44 -1.65 -5.22
CA ARG A 289 -29.90 -1.60 -5.44
C ARG A 289 -30.29 -0.39 -6.29
N LYS A 290 -29.79 0.81 -5.94
CA LYS A 290 -30.06 2.05 -6.69
C LYS A 290 -29.62 1.94 -8.16
N ASN A 291 -28.42 1.44 -8.42
CA ASN A 291 -27.91 1.27 -9.79
C ASN A 291 -28.74 0.26 -10.61
N ARG A 292 -29.36 -0.74 -9.96
CA ARG A 292 -30.26 -1.69 -10.65
C ARG A 292 -31.61 -1.07 -10.98
N GLU A 293 -32.12 -0.19 -10.13
CA GLU A 293 -33.38 0.54 -10.36
C GLU A 293 -33.21 1.57 -11.50
N GLU A 294 -32.11 2.31 -11.52
CA GLU A 294 -31.77 3.26 -12.60
C GLU A 294 -31.60 2.56 -13.97
N LYS A 295 -30.98 1.37 -14.01
CA LYS A 295 -30.86 0.57 -15.25
C LYS A 295 -32.16 -0.08 -15.73
N ARG A 296 -33.18 -0.16 -14.88
CA ARG A 296 -34.50 -0.72 -15.24
C ARG A 296 -35.50 0.36 -15.67
N GLY A 297 -35.22 1.62 -15.36
CA GLY A 297 -36.03 2.78 -15.74
C GLY A 297 -35.52 3.55 -16.97
N ALA A 298 -34.40 3.11 -17.56
CA ALA A 298 -33.81 3.63 -18.81
C ALA A 298 -33.97 2.58 -19.93
#